data_AF-A0A9P4DRD6-F1
#
_entry.id   AF-A0A9P4DRD6-F1
#
_cell.length_a   1.000
_cell.length_b   1.000
_cell.length_c   1.000
_cell.angle_alpha   90.00
_cell.angle_beta   90.00
_cell.angle_gamma   90.00
#
_symmetry.space_group_name_H-M   'P 1'
#
loop_
_entity.id
_entity.type
_entity.pdbx_description
1 polymer ?
#
loop_
_entity_poly.entity_id
_entity_poly.type
_entity_poly.pdbx_seq_one_letter_code
_entity_poly.pdbx_strand_id
1 'polypeptide(L)'
;MKRAIISALFAAGALGVASADIQAPPASEYTPTRKLGRALANLIYSVEEIPLGIINWTSREGDYAGFSVGIVDGTATMFERMGYGIYELVTFWAPTYKCTYRPPYQGRCGMSGLKEYNPNGGLSEFPAELSFQSYYNYSRQQRD
;
A
#
# COMPACT_ATOMS: atom_id res chain seq x y z
N MET A 1 13.66 -50.37 -27.26
CA MET A 1 13.79 -48.88 -27.39
C MET A 1 12.48 -48.12 -27.15
N LYS A 2 11.32 -48.53 -27.72
CA LYS A 2 10.02 -47.84 -27.49
C LYS A 2 9.62 -47.67 -26.00
N ARG A 3 9.85 -48.68 -25.15
CA ARG A 3 9.51 -48.62 -23.71
C ARG A 3 10.34 -47.61 -22.91
N ALA A 4 11.59 -47.36 -23.32
CA ALA A 4 12.47 -46.37 -22.71
C ALA A 4 12.06 -44.94 -23.10
N ILE A 5 11.59 -44.74 -24.34
CA ILE A 5 11.12 -43.45 -24.82
C ILE A 5 9.81 -43.05 -24.14
N ILE A 6 8.88 -44.00 -23.95
CA ILE A 6 7.59 -43.75 -23.29
C ILE A 6 7.78 -43.42 -21.80
N SER A 7 8.71 -44.09 -21.12
CA SER A 7 9.02 -43.80 -19.71
C SER A 7 9.73 -42.46 -19.54
N ALA A 8 10.61 -42.07 -20.47
CA ALA A 8 11.23 -40.74 -20.46
C ALA A 8 10.22 -39.61 -20.71
N LEU A 9 9.26 -39.81 -21.62
CA LEU A 9 8.17 -38.85 -21.87
C LEU A 9 7.22 -38.71 -20.67
N PHE A 10 6.90 -39.81 -19.99
CA PHE A 10 6.08 -39.79 -18.78
C PHE A 10 6.80 -39.10 -17.61
N ALA A 11 8.10 -39.34 -17.44
CA ALA A 11 8.92 -38.65 -16.45
C ALA A 11 9.05 -37.14 -16.76
N ALA A 12 9.24 -36.76 -18.03
CA ALA A 12 9.26 -35.35 -18.44
C ALA A 12 7.90 -34.66 -18.26
N GLY A 13 6.80 -35.37 -18.51
CA GLY A 13 5.44 -34.88 -18.26
C GLY A 13 5.12 -34.71 -16.78
N ALA A 14 5.58 -35.64 -15.93
CA ALA A 14 5.41 -35.57 -14.47
C ALA A 14 6.21 -34.40 -13.83
N LEU A 15 7.36 -34.03 -14.41
CA LEU A 15 8.12 -32.85 -14.01
C LEU A 15 7.47 -31.52 -14.44
N GLY A 16 6.54 -31.56 -15.40
CA GLY A 16 5.83 -30.38 -15.92
C GLY A 16 4.56 -29.98 -15.16
N VAL A 17 4.07 -30.81 -14.24
CA VAL A 17 2.82 -30.59 -13.49
C VAL A 17 3.07 -30.37 -12.01
N ALA A 18 3.76 -29.28 -11.69
CA ALA A 18 3.79 -28.75 -10.33
C ALA A 18 3.82 -27.21 -10.32
N SER A 19 3.15 -26.56 -11.27
CA SER A 19 2.61 -25.22 -11.02
C SER A 19 1.32 -25.40 -10.23
N ALA A 20 1.47 -25.77 -8.95
CA ALA A 20 0.40 -25.58 -8.00
C ALA A 20 0.28 -24.06 -7.79
N ASP A 21 -0.77 -23.46 -8.32
CA ASP A 21 -1.28 -22.19 -7.82
C ASP A 21 -1.81 -22.47 -6.41
N ILE A 22 -0.88 -22.56 -5.46
CA ILE A 22 -1.14 -22.45 -4.03
C ILE A 22 -1.76 -21.07 -3.92
N GLN A 23 -3.08 -21.02 -3.69
CA GLN A 23 -3.76 -19.79 -3.33
C GLN A 23 -2.98 -19.17 -2.18
N ALA A 24 -2.12 -18.20 -2.49
CA ALA A 24 -1.28 -17.58 -1.50
C ALA A 24 -2.25 -16.90 -0.54
N PRO A 25 -2.19 -17.19 0.77
CA PRO A 25 -3.12 -16.55 1.71
C PRO A 25 -2.99 -15.04 1.53
N PRO A 26 -4.08 -14.27 1.59
CA PRO A 26 -4.06 -12.83 1.28
C PRO A 26 -3.09 -12.02 2.16
N ALA A 27 -2.65 -12.60 3.28
CA ALA A 27 -1.64 -12.03 4.15
C ALA A 27 -0.18 -12.26 3.68
N SER A 28 0.06 -13.15 2.71
CA SER A 28 1.39 -13.54 2.22
C SER A 28 2.15 -12.39 1.56
N GLU A 29 1.42 -11.43 0.99
CA GLU A 29 1.99 -10.21 0.41
C GLU A 29 2.56 -9.25 1.45
N TYR A 30 2.16 -9.41 2.71
CA TYR A 30 2.61 -8.58 3.83
C TYR A 30 3.75 -9.27 4.57
N THR A 31 4.96 -8.80 4.30
CA THR A 31 6.20 -9.33 4.88
C THR A 31 6.81 -8.36 5.89
N PRO A 32 7.71 -8.82 6.78
CA PRO A 32 8.48 -7.94 7.66
C PRO A 32 9.25 -6.87 6.89
N THR A 33 9.79 -7.21 5.71
CA THR A 33 10.55 -6.28 4.87
C THR A 33 9.65 -5.21 4.24
N ARG A 34 8.43 -5.57 3.81
CA ARG A 34 7.44 -4.60 3.32
C ARG A 34 6.98 -3.66 4.42
N LYS A 35 6.80 -4.17 5.65
CA LYS A 35 6.50 -3.35 6.83
C LYS A 35 7.63 -2.37 7.15
N LEU A 36 8.89 -2.81 7.10
CA LEU A 36 10.05 -1.93 7.26
C LEU A 36 10.11 -0.86 6.15
N GLY A 37 9.92 -1.26 4.89
CA GLY A 37 9.90 -0.34 3.75
C GLY A 37 8.81 0.72 3.89
N ARG A 38 7.61 0.32 4.33
CA ARG A 38 6.50 1.23 4.61
C ARG A 38 6.79 2.16 5.78
N ALA A 39 7.41 1.65 6.84
CA ALA A 39 7.82 2.45 7.99
C ALA A 39 8.78 3.58 7.57
N LEU A 40 9.82 3.24 6.81
CA LEU A 40 10.78 4.21 6.29
C LEU A 40 10.12 5.20 5.33
N ALA A 41 9.25 4.73 4.44
CA ALA A 41 8.53 5.59 3.51
C ALA A 41 7.64 6.60 4.25
N ASN A 42 6.88 6.16 5.25
CA ASN A 42 6.05 7.04 6.08
C ASN A 42 6.88 8.06 6.87
N LEU A 43 8.12 7.76 7.25
CA LEU A 43 8.99 8.71 7.94
C LEU A 43 9.61 9.75 7.00
N ILE A 44 10.04 9.32 5.81
CA ILE A 44 10.79 10.17 4.87
C ILE A 44 9.83 11.00 3.99
N TYR A 45 8.74 10.41 3.50
CA TYR A 45 7.88 10.99 2.48
C TYR A 45 6.54 11.52 3.01
N SER A 46 6.25 11.42 4.32
CA SER A 46 5.00 11.94 4.89
C SER A 46 4.84 13.45 4.74
N VAL A 47 5.93 14.21 4.60
CA VAL A 47 5.89 15.66 4.37
C VAL A 47 5.14 16.02 3.07
N GLU A 48 5.12 15.12 2.10
CA GLU A 48 4.41 15.29 0.83
C GLU A 48 2.88 15.31 1.01
N GLU A 49 2.36 14.84 2.15
CA GLU A 49 0.92 14.87 2.45
C GLU A 49 0.39 16.30 2.61
N ILE A 50 1.24 17.28 2.95
CA ILE A 50 0.84 18.69 3.05
C ILE A 50 0.44 19.25 1.67
N PRO A 51 1.32 19.28 0.65
CA PRO A 51 0.94 19.75 -0.67
C PRO A 51 -0.13 18.86 -1.32
N LEU A 52 -0.15 17.54 -1.06
CA LEU A 52 -1.23 16.67 -1.52
C LEU A 52 -2.59 17.05 -0.92
N GLY A 53 -2.63 17.40 0.36
CA GLY A 53 -3.83 17.89 1.04
C GLY A 53 -4.36 19.15 0.35
N ILE A 54 -3.48 20.13 0.10
CA ILE A 54 -3.85 21.37 -0.60
C ILE A 54 -4.42 21.05 -1.99
N ILE A 55 -3.73 20.23 -2.79
CA ILE A 55 -4.17 19.88 -4.15
C ILE A 55 -5.52 19.17 -4.13
N ASN A 56 -5.69 18.17 -3.27
CA ASN A 56 -6.94 17.40 -3.19
C ASN A 56 -8.13 18.27 -2.77
N TRP A 57 -7.95 19.14 -1.77
CA TRP A 57 -9.02 20.04 -1.33
C TRP A 57 -9.29 21.15 -2.35
N THR A 58 -8.25 21.66 -3.03
CA THR A 58 -8.40 22.62 -4.13
C THR A 58 -9.22 22.03 -5.28
N SER A 59 -8.93 20.80 -5.69
CA SER A 59 -9.68 20.13 -6.75
C SER A 59 -11.12 19.76 -6.36
N ARG A 60 -11.42 19.58 -5.07
CA ARG A 60 -12.76 19.22 -4.59
C ARG A 60 -13.65 20.43 -4.33
N GLU A 61 -13.09 21.49 -3.75
CA GLU A 61 -13.86 22.58 -3.14
C GLU A 61 -13.33 23.98 -3.49
N GLY A 62 -12.22 24.07 -4.24
CA GLY A 62 -11.61 25.31 -4.69
C GLY A 62 -10.47 25.83 -3.81
N ASP A 63 -9.78 26.86 -4.30
CA ASP A 63 -8.51 27.36 -3.74
C ASP A 63 -8.59 27.71 -2.25
N TYR A 64 -9.69 28.33 -1.81
CA TYR A 64 -9.86 28.72 -0.41
C TYR A 64 -9.95 27.50 0.52
N ALA A 65 -10.59 26.41 0.09
CA ALA A 65 -10.63 25.17 0.85
C ALA A 65 -9.25 24.49 0.88
N GLY A 66 -8.50 24.55 -0.23
CA GLY A 66 -7.12 24.08 -0.31
C GLY A 66 -6.18 24.76 0.69
N PHE A 67 -6.18 26.09 0.73
CA PHE A 67 -5.31 26.86 1.63
C PHE A 67 -5.80 26.94 3.08
N SER A 68 -7.04 26.51 3.38
CA SER A 68 -7.56 26.44 4.75
C SER A 68 -7.58 25.00 5.24
N VAL A 69 -8.59 24.23 4.85
CA VAL A 69 -8.80 22.84 5.27
C VAL A 69 -7.68 21.93 4.74
N GLY A 70 -7.23 22.12 3.51
CA GLY A 70 -6.20 21.27 2.90
C GLY A 70 -4.86 21.29 3.60
N ILE A 71 -4.42 22.45 4.12
CA ILE A 71 -3.19 22.56 4.93
C ILE A 71 -3.36 21.81 6.26
N VAL A 72 -4.48 22.01 6.95
CA VAL A 72 -4.74 21.39 8.26
C VAL A 72 -4.88 19.87 8.13
N ASP A 73 -5.61 19.41 7.12
CA ASP A 73 -5.84 17.99 6.86
C ASP A 73 -4.55 17.29 6.39
N GLY A 74 -3.77 17.93 5.50
CA GLY A 74 -2.48 17.41 5.05
C GLY A 74 -1.44 17.33 6.18
N THR A 75 -1.39 18.33 7.06
CA THR A 75 -0.50 18.31 8.24
C THR A 75 -0.92 17.26 9.27
N ALA A 76 -2.21 17.11 9.54
CA ALA A 76 -2.71 16.03 10.41
C ALA A 76 -2.36 14.65 9.83
N THR A 77 -2.57 14.46 8.53
CA THR A 77 -2.23 13.22 7.81
C THR A 77 -0.72 12.92 7.86
N MET A 78 0.12 13.94 7.69
CA MET A 78 1.58 13.82 7.83
C MET A 78 1.95 13.24 9.21
N PHE A 79 1.45 13.83 10.29
CA PHE A 79 1.74 13.36 11.65
C PHE A 79 1.20 11.95 11.92
N GLU A 80 0.01 11.63 11.39
CA GLU A 80 -0.55 10.29 11.50
C GLU A 80 0.36 9.25 10.82
N ARG A 81 0.80 9.51 9.59
CA ARG A 81 1.76 8.64 8.89
C ARG A 81 3.08 8.53 9.62
N MET A 82 3.64 9.63 10.10
CA MET A 82 4.88 9.60 10.88
C MET A 82 4.72 8.75 12.15
N GLY A 83 3.60 8.87 12.86
CA GLY A 83 3.29 8.06 14.05
C GLY A 83 3.26 6.56 13.73
N TYR A 84 2.57 6.17 12.65
CA TYR A 84 2.61 4.78 12.18
C TYR A 84 3.99 4.36 11.69
N GLY A 85 4.75 5.27 11.06
CA GLY A 85 6.12 5.04 10.63
C GLY A 85 7.04 4.68 11.79
N ILE A 86 6.99 5.44 12.89
CA ILE A 86 7.74 5.14 14.12
C ILE A 86 7.29 3.80 14.71
N TYR A 87 5.97 3.59 14.83
CA TYR A 87 5.41 2.34 15.36
C TYR A 87 5.86 1.12 14.56
N GLU A 88 5.78 1.18 13.23
CA GLU A 88 6.15 0.07 12.37
C GLU A 88 7.66 -0.11 12.28
N LEU A 89 8.47 0.96 12.40
CA LEU A 89 9.93 0.88 12.47
C LEU A 89 10.39 0.17 13.74
N VAL A 90 9.74 0.40 14.88
CA VAL A 90 10.06 -0.28 16.14
C VAL A 90 9.50 -1.70 16.18
N THR A 91 8.45 -2.01 15.40
CA THR A 91 7.78 -3.31 15.47
C THR A 91 7.90 -4.14 14.18
N PHE A 92 8.83 -3.81 13.29
CA PHE A 92 8.88 -4.39 11.94
C PHE A 92 9.09 -5.91 11.95
N TRP A 93 9.82 -6.42 12.96
CA TRP A 93 10.10 -7.85 13.12
C TRP A 93 8.92 -8.67 13.63
N ALA A 94 7.85 -8.01 14.11
CA ALA A 94 6.72 -8.65 14.74
C ALA A 94 5.40 -8.36 14.00
N PRO A 95 4.51 -9.37 13.87
CA PRO A 95 3.18 -9.21 13.30
C PRO A 95 2.23 -8.58 14.33
N THR A 96 2.33 -7.27 14.50
CA THR A 96 1.63 -6.54 15.58
C THR A 96 0.17 -6.20 15.29
N TYR A 97 -0.32 -6.38 14.06
CA TYR A 97 -1.68 -6.06 13.68
C TYR A 97 -2.40 -7.28 13.10
N LYS A 98 -3.44 -7.76 13.80
CA LYS A 98 -4.24 -8.94 13.43
C LYS A 98 -3.39 -10.17 13.10
N CYS A 99 -2.28 -10.36 13.83
CA CYS A 99 -1.30 -11.43 13.58
C CYS A 99 -0.73 -11.42 12.13
N THR A 100 -0.65 -10.25 11.51
CA THR A 100 -0.10 -10.03 10.16
C THR A 100 0.81 -8.80 10.12
N TYR A 101 1.49 -8.58 8.99
CA TYR A 101 2.28 -7.37 8.69
C TYR A 101 1.46 -6.30 7.94
N ARG A 102 0.12 -6.40 7.99
CA ARG A 102 -0.78 -5.46 7.34
C ARG A 102 -0.73 -4.09 8.03
N PRO A 103 -0.83 -2.97 7.29
CA PRO A 103 -0.83 -1.63 7.87
C PRO A 103 -1.93 -1.45 8.95
N PRO A 104 -1.58 -0.92 10.14
CA PRO A 104 -2.49 -0.76 11.28
C PRO A 104 -3.27 0.57 11.24
N TYR A 105 -3.53 1.14 10.06
CA TYR A 105 -4.18 2.44 9.94
C TYR A 105 -5.61 2.41 10.49
N GLN A 106 -5.81 3.11 11.60
CA GLN A 106 -7.10 3.28 12.25
C GLN A 106 -7.79 4.50 11.67
N GLY A 107 -8.99 4.31 11.11
CA GLY A 107 -9.81 5.43 10.63
C GLY A 107 -10.64 6.04 11.76
N ARG A 108 -11.48 7.00 11.38
CA ARG A 108 -12.46 7.62 12.29
C ARG A 108 -13.61 6.64 12.62
N CYS A 109 -14.37 6.89 13.67
CA CYS A 109 -15.52 6.06 14.06
C CYS A 109 -16.44 5.76 12.87
N GLY A 110 -16.56 4.48 12.49
CA GLY A 110 -17.38 4.02 11.36
C GLY A 110 -16.69 4.02 9.99
N MET A 111 -15.44 4.46 9.89
CA MET A 111 -14.67 4.50 8.65
C MET A 111 -13.34 3.78 8.81
N SER A 112 -12.93 3.03 7.78
CA SER A 112 -11.60 2.42 7.76
C SER A 112 -10.53 3.48 7.50
N GLY A 113 -9.36 3.32 8.14
CA GLY A 113 -8.18 4.15 7.89
C GLY A 113 -7.42 3.74 6.64
N LEU A 114 -7.84 2.67 5.96
CA LEU A 114 -7.23 2.18 4.73
C LEU A 114 -8.00 2.69 3.52
N LYS A 115 -7.27 3.21 2.53
CA LYS A 115 -7.83 3.73 1.27
C LYS A 115 -8.63 2.68 0.48
N GLU A 116 -8.30 1.41 0.65
CA GLU A 116 -9.00 0.26 0.08
C GLU A 116 -10.49 0.22 0.46
N TYR A 117 -10.83 0.61 1.69
CA TYR A 117 -12.22 0.61 2.18
C TYR A 117 -12.80 2.01 2.36
N ASN A 118 -11.95 3.03 2.44
CA ASN A 118 -12.35 4.43 2.50
C ASN A 118 -11.59 5.23 1.43
N PRO A 119 -12.11 5.32 0.19
CA PRO A 119 -11.42 5.99 -0.91
C PRO A 119 -11.18 7.48 -0.66
N ASN A 120 -12.04 8.12 0.15
CA ASN A 120 -12.08 9.57 0.31
C ASN A 120 -11.21 10.10 1.45
N GLY A 121 -10.99 9.30 2.50
CA GLY A 121 -10.23 9.69 3.70
C GLY A 121 -9.37 8.60 4.30
N GLY A 122 -9.17 7.47 3.63
CA GLY A 122 -8.25 6.41 4.04
C GLY A 122 -6.84 6.64 3.50
N LEU A 123 -5.85 6.16 4.26
CA LEU A 123 -4.44 6.17 3.90
C LEU A 123 -4.12 5.00 2.97
N SER A 124 -3.36 5.29 1.91
CA SER A 124 -2.68 4.26 1.12
C SER A 124 -1.57 3.62 1.93
N GLU A 125 -1.23 2.35 1.61
CA GLU A 125 -0.17 1.62 2.28
C GLU A 125 1.13 2.44 2.36
N PHE A 126 1.60 2.93 1.22
CA PHE A 126 2.72 3.86 1.12
C PHE A 126 2.21 5.31 0.97
N PRO A 127 2.98 6.32 1.38
CA PRO A 127 2.68 7.73 1.09
C PRO A 127 2.44 7.96 -0.40
N ALA A 128 1.58 8.92 -0.72
CA ALA A 128 1.39 9.28 -2.12
C ALA A 128 2.59 10.11 -2.60
N GLU A 129 3.05 9.81 -3.82
CA GLU A 129 4.21 10.49 -4.40
C GLU A 129 3.76 11.80 -5.06
N LEU A 130 4.39 12.92 -4.70
CA LEU A 130 4.10 14.26 -5.27
C LEU A 130 4.69 14.47 -6.67
N SER A 131 5.37 13.48 -7.23
CA SER A 131 6.19 13.62 -8.45
C SER A 131 5.92 12.52 -9.49
N PHE A 132 6.97 12.05 -10.19
CA PHE A 132 6.87 10.99 -11.19
C PHE A 132 6.42 9.69 -10.55
N GLN A 133 5.12 9.43 -10.62
CA GLN A 133 4.54 8.20 -10.11
C GLN A 133 4.92 7.02 -11.00
N SER A 134 6.00 6.36 -10.63
CA SER A 134 6.59 5.25 -11.39
C SER A 134 5.68 4.03 -11.50
N TYR A 135 4.65 3.95 -10.65
CA TYR A 135 3.73 2.81 -10.59
C TYR A 135 2.51 2.93 -11.51
N TYR A 136 2.23 4.08 -12.12
CA TYR A 136 1.17 4.19 -13.12
C TYR A 136 1.73 4.04 -14.52
N ASN A 137 1.14 3.13 -15.30
CA ASN A 137 1.71 2.76 -16.59
C ASN A 137 1.53 3.80 -17.71
N TYR A 138 0.59 4.76 -17.67
CA TYR A 138 0.49 5.74 -18.79
C TYR A 138 -0.50 6.92 -18.61
N SER A 139 -1.54 6.84 -17.77
CA SER A 139 -2.39 8.01 -17.53
C SER A 139 -3.27 7.86 -16.29
N ARG A 140 -3.39 8.90 -15.47
CA ARG A 140 -4.54 9.08 -14.58
C ARG A 140 -5.60 9.82 -15.39
N GLN A 141 -6.65 9.13 -15.85
CA GLN A 141 -7.85 9.85 -16.29
C GLN A 141 -8.49 10.47 -15.05
N GLN A 142 -8.41 11.79 -14.95
CA GLN A 142 -9.24 12.57 -14.06
C GLN A 142 -10.69 12.41 -14.55
N ARG A 143 -11.54 11.86 -13.69
CA ARG A 143 -12.98 11.71 -13.94
C ARG A 143 -13.63 13.09 -13.79
N ASP A 144 -14.45 13.44 -14.78
CA ASP A 144 -15.19 14.70 -15.00
C ASP A 144 -15.44 15.60 -13.78
#